data_AF-L9WNZ6-F1
#
_entry.id   AF-L9WNZ6-F1
#
_cell.length_a   1.000
_cell.length_b   1.000
_cell.length_c   1.000
_cell.angle_alpha   90.00
_cell.angle_beta   90.00
_cell.angle_gamma   90.00
#
_symmetry.space_group_name_H-M   'P 1'
#
loop_
_entity.id
_entity.type
_entity.pdbx_description
1 polymer ?
#
loop_
_entity_poly.entity_id
_entity_poly.type
_entity_poly.pdbx_seq_one_letter_code
_entity_poly.pdbx_strand_id
1 'polypeptide(L)'
;MSESDPQSQEQLVVVLPDGSELEVDAGSTVEDCAYEIGPGLGRDTVAGKLDGELVAKEAPVYDGVDLEIVTDQSEEYLRVMRHSASHCLAQAVERHYDDVDLAIGPPTDDGFYYDFDNLDIDEEDLAALEDEIEAIIEDDYEIEREDVSIEEAEDRLADEQYKLELLEEFADENEEVSFYKQGEWEDPVSYTHL
;
A
#
# COMPACT_ATOMS: atom_id res chain seq x y z
N MET A 1 36.88 -4.79 -31.43
CA MET A 1 36.29 -5.67 -30.42
C MET A 1 36.83 -5.17 -29.10
N SER A 2 36.10 -4.24 -28.48
CA SER A 2 36.27 -3.91 -27.07
C SER A 2 34.96 -4.35 -26.48
N GLU A 3 34.99 -5.48 -25.79
CA GLU A 3 33.87 -5.93 -24.98
C GLU A 3 33.66 -4.85 -23.92
N SER A 4 32.46 -4.30 -23.89
CA SER A 4 32.00 -3.39 -22.85
C SER A 4 31.96 -4.18 -21.54
N ASP A 5 32.59 -3.66 -20.48
CA ASP A 5 32.39 -4.12 -19.11
C ASP A 5 30.88 -4.26 -18.83
N PRO A 6 30.39 -5.41 -18.36
CA PRO A 6 29.05 -5.48 -17.79
C PRO A 6 29.07 -4.60 -16.54
N GLN A 7 28.13 -3.67 -16.46
CA GLN A 7 27.93 -2.85 -15.26
C GLN A 7 27.85 -3.79 -14.07
N SER A 8 28.79 -3.69 -13.12
CA SER A 8 28.67 -4.38 -11.84
C SER A 8 27.38 -3.88 -11.21
N GLN A 9 26.34 -4.71 -11.20
CA GLN A 9 25.16 -4.44 -10.42
C GLN A 9 25.60 -4.39 -8.96
N GLU A 10 25.34 -3.27 -8.30
CA GLU A 10 25.58 -3.14 -6.86
C GLU A 10 24.70 -4.20 -6.19
N GLN A 11 25.27 -5.00 -5.29
CA GLN A 11 24.52 -6.04 -4.57
C GLN A 11 24.24 -5.55 -3.16
N LEU A 12 23.03 -5.87 -2.69
CA LEU A 12 22.55 -5.61 -1.34
C LEU A 12 22.47 -6.93 -0.59
N VAL A 13 22.73 -6.90 0.71
CA VAL A 13 22.55 -8.06 1.59
C VAL A 13 21.39 -7.76 2.53
N VAL A 14 20.34 -8.57 2.48
CA VAL A 14 19.22 -8.49 3.44
C VAL A 14 19.32 -9.64 4.45
N VAL A 15 18.84 -9.42 5.67
CA VAL A 15 18.87 -10.41 6.76
C VAL A 15 17.48 -11.00 6.94
N LEU A 16 17.37 -12.32 6.84
CA LEU A 16 16.11 -13.04 6.99
C LEU A 16 15.83 -13.42 8.46
N PRO A 17 14.59 -13.81 8.83
CA PRO A 17 14.20 -14.03 10.23
C PRO A 17 14.95 -15.18 10.92
N ASP A 18 15.52 -16.11 10.16
CA ASP A 18 16.35 -17.20 10.68
C ASP A 18 17.83 -16.80 10.86
N GLY A 19 18.15 -15.53 10.58
CA GLY A 19 19.49 -14.96 10.64
C GLY A 19 20.36 -15.29 9.42
N SER A 20 19.79 -15.88 8.37
CA SER A 20 20.50 -16.04 7.10
C SER A 20 20.54 -14.74 6.31
N GLU A 21 21.56 -14.60 5.48
CA GLU A 21 21.76 -13.45 4.60
C GLU A 21 21.33 -13.83 3.17
N LEU A 22 20.60 -12.95 2.50
CA LEU A 22 20.19 -13.08 1.11
C LEU A 22 20.80 -11.94 0.29
N GLU A 23 21.58 -12.29 -0.73
CA GLU A 23 22.17 -11.34 -1.68
C GLU A 23 21.16 -11.07 -2.81
N VAL A 24 20.86 -9.80 -3.05
CA VAL A 24 19.95 -9.35 -4.13
C VAL A 24 20.56 -8.17 -4.89
N ASP A 25 20.04 -7.88 -6.07
CA ASP A 25 20.47 -6.74 -6.87
C ASP A 25 19.98 -5.42 -6.24
N ALA A 26 20.74 -4.35 -6.40
CA ALA A 26 20.29 -3.02 -5.98
C ALA A 26 19.01 -2.61 -6.71
N GLY A 27 18.03 -2.11 -5.95
CA GLY A 27 16.69 -1.80 -6.44
C GLY A 27 15.72 -2.98 -6.40
N SER A 28 16.13 -4.15 -5.89
CA SER A 28 15.18 -5.22 -5.59
C SER A 28 14.14 -4.77 -4.57
N THR A 29 12.92 -5.29 -4.74
CA THR A 29 11.79 -5.05 -3.85
C THR A 29 11.63 -6.19 -2.84
N VAL A 30 10.72 -6.04 -1.89
CA VAL A 30 10.29 -7.13 -0.99
C VAL A 30 9.79 -8.33 -1.81
N GLU A 31 8.98 -8.09 -2.86
CA GLU A 31 8.44 -9.13 -3.72
C GLU A 31 9.56 -9.87 -4.48
N ASP A 32 10.53 -9.14 -5.01
CA ASP A 32 11.71 -9.75 -5.68
C ASP A 32 12.46 -10.67 -4.71
N CYS A 33 12.73 -10.19 -3.48
CA CYS A 33 13.37 -10.99 -2.44
C CYS A 33 12.57 -12.28 -2.14
N ALA A 34 11.24 -12.18 -2.07
CA ALA A 34 10.37 -13.33 -1.85
C ALA A 34 10.45 -14.35 -3.01
N TYR A 35 10.52 -13.90 -4.26
CA TYR A 35 10.71 -14.77 -5.42
C TYR A 35 12.08 -15.45 -5.44
N GLU A 36 13.14 -14.74 -5.01
CA GLU A 36 14.48 -15.30 -4.86
C GLU A 36 14.54 -16.40 -3.79
N ILE A 37 13.81 -16.23 -2.67
CA ILE A 37 13.67 -17.27 -1.64
C ILE A 37 12.91 -18.47 -2.20
N GLY A 38 11.82 -18.23 -2.94
CA GLY A 38 11.15 -19.28 -3.68
C GLY A 38 9.86 -18.84 -4.37
N PRO A 39 9.51 -19.47 -5.50
CA PRO A 39 8.39 -19.02 -6.33
C PRO A 39 7.01 -19.23 -5.71
N GLY A 40 6.90 -20.02 -4.63
CA GLY A 40 5.67 -20.11 -3.84
C GLY A 40 5.53 -18.90 -2.93
N LEU A 41 6.59 -18.60 -2.17
CA LEU A 41 6.62 -17.45 -1.27
C LEU A 41 6.40 -16.14 -2.03
N GLY A 42 7.07 -15.93 -3.16
CA GLY A 42 6.85 -14.74 -4.00
C GLY A 42 5.41 -14.59 -4.50
N ARG A 43 4.71 -15.70 -4.76
CA ARG A 43 3.28 -15.67 -5.14
C ARG A 43 2.35 -15.38 -3.98
N ASP A 44 2.71 -15.85 -2.79
CA ASP A 44 1.90 -15.69 -1.58
C ASP A 44 2.24 -14.39 -0.82
N THR A 45 3.18 -13.59 -1.33
CA THR A 45 3.64 -12.33 -0.71
C THR A 45 2.61 -11.24 -0.92
N VAL A 46 2.18 -10.64 0.19
CA VAL A 46 1.22 -9.54 0.20
C VAL A 46 1.82 -8.22 0.67
N ALA A 47 2.89 -8.29 1.45
CA ALA A 47 3.59 -7.15 2.04
C ALA A 47 4.96 -7.63 2.58
N GLY A 48 5.75 -6.70 3.12
CA GLY A 48 6.99 -7.02 3.83
C GLY A 48 7.10 -6.27 5.14
N LYS A 49 8.07 -6.64 5.96
CA LYS A 49 8.56 -5.79 7.03
C LYS A 49 10.04 -5.50 6.82
N LEU A 50 10.39 -4.22 6.88
CA LEU A 50 11.78 -3.74 6.82
C LEU A 50 12.11 -3.14 8.18
N ASP A 51 13.09 -3.72 8.88
CA ASP A 51 13.44 -3.35 10.26
C ASP A 51 12.24 -3.32 11.23
N GLY A 52 11.27 -4.20 10.97
CA GLY A 52 10.03 -4.33 11.74
C GLY A 52 8.88 -3.43 11.29
N GLU A 53 9.10 -2.51 10.36
CA GLU A 53 8.06 -1.63 9.81
C GLU A 53 7.35 -2.28 8.63
N LEU A 54 6.01 -2.30 8.66
CA LEU A 54 5.19 -2.93 7.63
C LEU A 54 5.15 -2.06 6.37
N VAL A 55 5.60 -2.60 5.25
CA VAL A 55 5.68 -1.93 3.95
C VAL A 55 5.02 -2.76 2.86
N ALA A 56 4.67 -2.11 1.74
CA ALA A 56 4.16 -2.80 0.57
C ALA A 56 5.22 -3.70 -0.08
N LYS A 57 4.77 -4.69 -0.84
CA LYS A 57 5.67 -5.68 -1.45
C LYS A 57 6.56 -5.08 -2.55
N GLU A 58 6.16 -3.95 -3.14
CA GLU A 58 6.94 -3.19 -4.11
C GLU A 58 7.98 -2.27 -3.45
N ALA A 59 7.97 -2.15 -2.11
CA ALA A 59 8.93 -1.31 -1.42
C ALA A 59 10.37 -1.80 -1.67
N PRO A 60 11.30 -0.90 -2.01
CA PRO A 60 12.69 -1.26 -2.26
C PRO A 60 13.39 -1.68 -0.97
N VAL A 61 14.19 -2.73 -1.03
CA VAL A 61 15.05 -3.13 0.09
C VAL A 61 16.37 -2.35 0.06
N TYR A 62 17.04 -2.27 1.22
CA TYR A 62 18.34 -1.63 1.36
C TYR A 62 19.35 -2.53 2.07
N ASP A 63 20.64 -2.22 1.92
CA ASP A 63 21.72 -3.05 2.45
C ASP A 63 21.67 -3.14 3.99
N GLY A 64 21.70 -4.38 4.49
CA GLY A 64 21.69 -4.73 5.90
C GLY A 64 20.32 -4.75 6.58
N VAL A 65 19.23 -4.54 5.85
CA VAL A 65 17.87 -4.52 6.41
C VAL A 65 17.45 -5.88 6.95
N ASP A 66 16.76 -5.88 8.09
CA ASP A 66 16.03 -7.06 8.57
C ASP A 66 14.72 -7.19 7.76
N LEU A 67 14.63 -8.23 6.93
CA LEU A 67 13.49 -8.49 6.02
C LEU A 67 12.61 -9.62 6.57
N GLU A 68 11.32 -9.34 6.74
CA GLU A 68 10.29 -10.37 6.94
C GLU A 68 9.27 -10.34 5.79
N ILE A 69 8.96 -11.50 5.20
CA ILE A 69 7.91 -11.60 4.18
C ILE A 69 6.54 -11.79 4.86
N VAL A 70 5.57 -10.96 4.48
CA VAL A 70 4.19 -11.07 4.97
C VAL A 70 3.36 -11.81 3.92
N THR A 71 2.69 -12.87 4.37
CA THR A 71 1.79 -13.72 3.58
C THR A 71 0.43 -13.80 4.27
N ASP A 72 -0.54 -14.50 3.68
CA ASP A 72 -1.86 -14.76 4.30
C ASP A 72 -1.80 -15.51 5.65
N GLN A 73 -0.66 -16.09 6.00
CA GLN A 73 -0.43 -16.80 7.26
C GLN A 73 0.22 -15.93 8.35
N SER A 74 0.67 -14.73 8.00
CA SER A 74 1.36 -13.82 8.91
C SER A 74 0.38 -13.09 9.83
N GLU A 75 0.80 -12.75 11.04
CA GLU A 75 -0.04 -12.00 11.99
C GLU A 75 -0.44 -10.62 11.42
N GLU A 76 0.44 -10.00 10.63
CA GLU A 76 0.19 -8.70 10.00
C GLU A 76 -0.75 -8.74 8.81
N TYR A 77 -1.05 -9.92 8.24
CA TYR A 77 -1.95 -10.06 7.11
C TYR A 77 -3.31 -9.41 7.39
N LEU A 78 -3.82 -9.64 8.60
CA LEU A 78 -5.10 -9.08 9.00
C LEU A 78 -5.08 -7.55 9.03
N ARG A 79 -3.92 -6.94 9.33
CA ARG A 79 -3.75 -5.49 9.32
C ARG A 79 -3.77 -4.93 7.90
N VAL A 80 -3.12 -5.61 6.95
CA VAL A 80 -3.19 -5.25 5.52
C VAL A 80 -4.63 -5.40 5.00
N MET A 81 -5.28 -6.54 5.28
CA MET A 81 -6.69 -6.78 4.94
C MET A 81 -7.63 -5.70 5.48
N ARG A 82 -7.42 -5.25 6.72
CA ARG A 82 -8.25 -4.19 7.34
C ARG A 82 -8.07 -2.85 6.66
N HIS A 83 -6.85 -2.54 6.24
CA HIS A 83 -6.59 -1.34 5.46
C HIS A 83 -7.23 -1.45 4.07
N SER A 84 -7.17 -2.63 3.44
CA SER A 84 -7.89 -2.82 2.17
C SER A 84 -9.41 -2.70 2.29
N ALA A 85 -9.97 -3.18 3.40
CA ALA A 85 -11.38 -3.00 3.69
C ALA A 85 -11.76 -1.52 3.93
N SER A 86 -10.87 -0.68 4.47
CA SER A 86 -11.14 0.75 4.65
C SER A 86 -11.26 1.48 3.31
N HIS A 87 -10.44 1.13 2.32
CA HIS A 87 -10.57 1.68 0.96
C HIS A 87 -11.85 1.21 0.27
N CYS A 88 -12.25 -0.05 0.43
CA CYS A 88 -13.51 -0.53 -0.14
C CYS A 88 -14.70 0.26 0.44
N LEU A 89 -14.67 0.58 1.73
CA LEU A 89 -15.65 1.46 2.37
C LEU A 89 -15.60 2.87 1.78
N ALA A 90 -14.41 3.46 1.63
CA ALA A 90 -14.23 4.79 1.08
C ALA A 90 -14.76 4.91 -0.35
N GLN A 91 -14.38 3.96 -1.23
CA GLN A 91 -14.89 3.88 -2.58
C GLN A 91 -16.41 3.69 -2.62
N ALA A 92 -16.98 2.83 -1.76
CA ALA A 92 -18.42 2.64 -1.68
C ALA A 92 -19.15 3.94 -1.29
N VAL A 93 -18.60 4.69 -0.33
CA VAL A 93 -19.15 5.99 0.07
C VAL A 93 -19.12 6.98 -1.09
N GLU A 94 -18.00 7.14 -1.79
CA GLU A 94 -17.91 8.07 -2.93
C GLU A 94 -18.78 7.66 -4.14
N ARG A 95 -19.09 6.37 -4.29
CA ARG A 95 -20.06 5.91 -5.30
C ARG A 95 -21.50 6.25 -4.93
N HIS A 96 -21.81 6.28 -3.63
CA HIS A 96 -23.17 6.50 -3.13
C HIS A 96 -23.51 7.96 -2.87
N TYR A 97 -22.53 8.77 -2.47
CA TYR A 97 -22.73 10.13 -2.02
C TYR A 97 -21.92 11.09 -2.90
N ASP A 98 -22.61 12.07 -3.47
CA ASP A 98 -21.96 13.19 -4.14
C ASP A 98 -21.37 14.16 -3.09
N ASP A 99 -20.22 14.77 -3.40
CA ASP A 99 -19.59 15.83 -2.58
C ASP A 99 -19.20 15.39 -1.14
N VAL A 100 -18.59 14.22 -0.99
CA VAL A 100 -17.98 13.74 0.28
C VAL A 100 -16.47 13.95 0.25
N ASP A 101 -15.89 14.48 1.33
CA ASP A 101 -14.44 14.61 1.44
C ASP A 101 -13.85 13.48 2.29
N LEU A 102 -12.76 12.89 1.82
CA LEU A 102 -12.04 11.80 2.49
C LEU A 102 -10.87 12.35 3.31
N ALA A 103 -10.71 11.85 4.53
CA ALA A 103 -9.58 12.17 5.40
C ALA A 103 -8.64 10.96 5.59
N ILE A 104 -8.73 10.25 6.73
CA ILE A 104 -7.80 9.17 7.08
C ILE A 104 -8.59 7.88 7.35
N GLY A 105 -8.09 6.76 6.81
CA GLY A 105 -8.70 5.45 7.00
C GLY A 105 -7.76 4.35 7.50
N PRO A 106 -7.23 4.44 8.75
CA PRO A 106 -6.20 3.52 9.19
C PRO A 106 -6.78 2.17 9.65
N PRO A 107 -6.01 1.07 9.52
CA PRO A 107 -6.33 -0.17 10.21
C PRO A 107 -6.11 -0.01 11.72
N THR A 108 -6.87 -0.75 12.51
CA THR A 108 -6.76 -0.81 13.98
C THR A 108 -6.62 -2.26 14.45
N ASP A 109 -6.34 -2.44 15.74
CA ASP A 109 -6.23 -3.78 16.35
C ASP A 109 -7.56 -4.57 16.31
N ASP A 110 -8.70 -3.86 16.32
CA ASP A 110 -10.04 -4.45 16.39
C ASP A 110 -10.82 -4.35 15.06
N GLY A 111 -10.31 -3.64 14.05
CA GLY A 111 -11.01 -3.40 12.77
C GLY A 111 -10.34 -2.31 11.95
N PHE A 112 -11.12 -1.43 11.35
CA PHE A 112 -10.67 -0.23 10.65
C PHE A 112 -11.75 0.85 10.80
N TYR A 113 -11.41 2.08 10.45
CA TYR A 113 -12.38 3.15 10.24
C TYR A 113 -11.93 3.99 9.04
N TYR A 114 -12.81 4.87 8.57
CA TYR A 114 -12.47 5.92 7.62
C TYR A 114 -13.21 7.19 8.04
N ASP A 115 -12.48 8.30 8.14
CA ASP A 115 -13.03 9.61 8.48
C ASP A 115 -13.52 10.31 7.20
N PHE A 116 -14.79 10.73 7.22
CA PHE A 116 -15.44 11.45 6.13
C PHE A 116 -15.93 12.81 6.62
N ASP A 117 -15.81 13.84 5.78
CA ASP A 117 -16.51 15.12 5.96
C ASP A 117 -17.65 15.25 4.93
N ASN A 118 -18.62 16.10 5.23
CA ASN A 118 -19.81 16.33 4.40
C ASN A 118 -20.67 15.08 4.10
N LEU A 119 -20.52 14.02 4.90
CA LEU A 119 -21.31 12.79 4.83
C LEU A 119 -22.49 12.82 5.82
N ASP A 120 -23.73 12.77 5.31
CA ASP A 120 -24.94 12.56 6.10
C ASP A 120 -25.39 11.11 5.92
N ILE A 121 -25.08 10.27 6.92
CA ILE A 121 -25.33 8.82 6.90
C ILE A 121 -26.17 8.40 8.11
N ASP A 122 -27.19 7.59 7.85
CA ASP A 122 -28.03 6.98 8.87
C ASP A 122 -27.87 5.45 8.88
N GLU A 123 -28.39 4.78 9.93
CA GLU A 123 -28.32 3.32 10.07
C GLU A 123 -28.98 2.56 8.89
N GLU A 124 -29.95 3.19 8.22
CA GLU A 124 -30.67 2.61 7.09
C GLU A 124 -29.81 2.55 5.81
N ASP A 125 -28.78 3.39 5.70
CA ASP A 125 -27.89 3.45 4.54
C ASP A 125 -26.78 2.39 4.61
N LEU A 126 -26.46 1.89 5.81
CA LEU A 126 -25.39 0.92 6.03
C LEU A 126 -25.57 -0.34 5.18
N ALA A 127 -26.80 -0.83 5.02
CA ALA A 127 -27.07 -2.02 4.21
C ALA A 127 -26.73 -1.79 2.72
N ALA A 128 -26.96 -0.58 2.20
CA ALA A 128 -26.62 -0.25 0.83
C ALA A 128 -25.10 -0.13 0.63
N LEU A 129 -24.40 0.45 1.61
CA LEU A 129 -22.93 0.49 1.59
C LEU A 129 -22.30 -0.89 1.73
N GLU A 130 -22.84 -1.77 2.58
CA GLU A 130 -22.40 -3.17 2.68
C GLU A 130 -22.57 -3.90 1.33
N ASP A 131 -23.73 -3.75 0.68
CA ASP A 131 -23.98 -4.33 -0.65
C ASP A 131 -22.99 -3.79 -1.71
N GLU A 132 -22.65 -2.50 -1.67
CA GLU A 132 -21.67 -1.89 -2.60
C GLU A 132 -20.23 -2.35 -2.30
N ILE A 133 -19.85 -2.47 -1.03
CA ILE A 133 -18.55 -3.03 -0.63
C ILE A 133 -18.43 -4.48 -1.13
N GLU A 134 -19.47 -5.29 -0.97
CA GLU A 134 -19.49 -6.66 -1.51
C GLU A 134 -19.32 -6.65 -3.03
N ALA A 135 -19.99 -5.75 -3.75
CA ALA A 135 -19.84 -5.62 -5.20
C ALA A 135 -18.42 -5.21 -5.63
N ILE A 136 -17.79 -4.25 -4.92
CA ILE A 136 -16.40 -3.84 -5.16
C ILE A 136 -15.44 -5.02 -4.97
N ILE A 137 -15.64 -5.83 -3.93
CA ILE A 137 -14.82 -7.03 -3.69
C ILE A 137 -15.04 -8.07 -4.79
N GLU A 138 -16.28 -8.26 -5.25
CA GLU A 138 -16.60 -9.20 -6.33
C GLU A 138 -16.03 -8.80 -7.69
N ASP A 139 -15.81 -7.49 -7.92
CA ASP A 139 -15.21 -6.98 -9.15
C ASP A 139 -13.73 -7.40 -9.30
N ASP A 140 -13.05 -7.76 -8.20
CA ASP A 140 -11.67 -8.29 -8.18
C ASP A 140 -10.70 -7.38 -8.95
N TYR A 141 -10.75 -6.07 -8.65
CA TYR A 141 -9.90 -5.08 -9.31
C TYR A 141 -8.41 -5.38 -9.08
N GLU A 142 -7.61 -5.22 -10.13
CA GLU A 142 -6.16 -5.11 -9.97
C GLU A 142 -5.87 -3.79 -9.24
N ILE A 143 -5.06 -3.88 -8.18
CA ILE A 143 -4.68 -2.73 -7.39
C ILE A 143 -3.32 -2.26 -7.91
N GLU A 144 -3.31 -1.04 -8.43
CA GLU A 144 -2.12 -0.42 -9.02
C GLU A 144 -1.53 0.57 -8.01
N ARG A 145 -0.26 0.36 -7.63
CA ARG A 145 0.51 1.32 -6.85
C ARG A 145 1.31 2.24 -7.76
N GLU A 146 1.21 3.55 -7.51
CA GLU A 146 2.01 4.57 -8.19
C GLU A 146 2.71 5.45 -7.13
N ASP A 147 4.03 5.46 -7.15
CA ASP A 147 4.82 6.40 -6.34
C ASP A 147 5.03 7.69 -7.13
N VAL A 148 4.59 8.81 -6.59
CA VAL A 148 4.69 10.13 -7.24
C VAL A 148 5.41 11.13 -6.33
N SER A 149 6.02 12.14 -6.95
CA SER A 149 6.61 13.25 -6.19
C SER A 149 5.53 14.07 -5.47
N ILE A 150 5.90 14.74 -4.37
CA ILE A 150 4.98 15.64 -3.64
C ILE A 150 4.35 16.69 -4.56
N GLU A 151 5.14 17.30 -5.46
CA GLU A 151 4.65 18.31 -6.42
C GLU A 151 3.56 17.72 -7.34
N GLU A 152 3.74 16.49 -7.80
CA GLU A 152 2.73 15.81 -8.64
C GLU A 152 1.48 15.43 -7.82
N ALA A 153 1.67 15.01 -6.57
CA ALA A 153 0.56 14.71 -5.67
C ALA A 153 -0.29 15.96 -5.37
N GLU A 154 0.35 17.11 -5.12
CA GLU A 154 -0.31 18.41 -4.91
C GLU A 154 -1.13 18.83 -6.15
N ASP A 155 -0.58 18.66 -7.35
CA ASP A 155 -1.29 18.95 -8.60
C ASP A 155 -2.48 18.01 -8.82
N ARG A 156 -2.33 16.73 -8.48
CA ARG A 156 -3.38 15.69 -8.64
C ARG A 156 -4.53 15.89 -7.65
N LEU A 157 -4.22 16.33 -6.44
CA LEU A 157 -5.17 16.54 -5.33
C LEU A 157 -5.60 18.00 -5.17
N ALA A 158 -5.42 18.83 -6.19
CA ALA A 158 -5.67 20.28 -6.12
C ALA A 158 -7.09 20.68 -5.69
N ASP A 159 -8.08 19.80 -5.93
CA ASP A 159 -9.47 20.01 -5.54
C ASP A 159 -9.85 19.32 -4.19
N GLU A 160 -8.94 18.54 -3.61
CA GLU A 160 -9.11 17.72 -2.39
C GLU A 160 -8.38 18.34 -1.19
N GLN A 161 -8.99 19.36 -0.56
CA GLN A 161 -8.30 20.18 0.46
C GLN A 161 -7.78 19.37 1.66
N TYR A 162 -8.53 18.37 2.12
CA TYR A 162 -8.11 17.53 3.23
C TYR A 162 -6.90 16.65 2.88
N LYS A 163 -6.86 16.10 1.66
CA LYS A 163 -5.75 15.28 1.19
C LYS A 163 -4.48 16.12 1.00
N LEU A 164 -4.60 17.38 0.56
CA LEU A 164 -3.47 18.31 0.49
C LEU A 164 -2.85 18.59 1.88
N GLU A 165 -3.68 18.77 2.93
CA GLU A 165 -3.16 18.95 4.28
C GLU A 165 -2.42 17.69 4.78
N LEU A 166 -2.90 16.49 4.42
CA LEU A 166 -2.23 15.22 4.75
C LEU A 166 -0.91 15.05 3.99
N LEU A 167 -0.83 15.51 2.74
CA LEU A 167 0.41 15.48 1.96
C LEU A 167 1.55 16.26 2.64
N GLU A 168 1.24 17.39 3.31
CA GLU A 168 2.25 18.15 4.06
C GLU A 168 2.86 17.29 5.19
N GLU A 169 2.06 16.45 5.86
CA GLU A 169 2.55 15.52 6.88
C GLU A 169 3.41 14.40 6.27
N PHE A 170 3.03 13.88 5.10
CA PHE A 170 3.80 12.84 4.40
C PHE A 170 5.13 13.37 3.84
N ALA A 171 5.15 14.60 3.33
CA ALA A 171 6.32 15.25 2.73
C ALA A 171 7.45 15.53 3.73
N ASP A 172 7.13 15.67 5.02
CA ASP A 172 8.14 15.84 6.08
C ASP A 172 8.89 14.52 6.38
N GLU A 173 8.31 13.37 6.03
CA GLU A 173 8.88 12.04 6.27
C GLU A 173 9.48 11.39 5.00
N ASN A 174 8.95 11.70 3.81
CA ASN A 174 9.36 11.10 2.54
C ASN A 174 9.46 12.11 1.38
N GLU A 175 10.25 11.78 0.35
CA GLU A 175 10.34 12.57 -0.88
C GLU A 175 9.20 12.25 -1.88
N GLU A 176 8.43 11.19 -1.63
CA GLU A 176 7.40 10.64 -2.53
C GLU A 176 6.16 10.17 -1.73
N VAL A 177 5.01 10.10 -2.40
CA VAL A 177 3.74 9.58 -1.86
C VAL A 177 3.23 8.46 -2.77
N SER A 178 2.76 7.38 -2.15
CA SER A 178 2.17 6.23 -2.85
C SER A 178 0.67 6.43 -3.02
N PHE A 179 0.18 6.33 -4.25
CA PHE A 179 -1.23 6.21 -4.57
C PHE A 179 -1.58 4.75 -4.84
N TYR A 180 -2.71 4.30 -4.32
CA TYR A 180 -3.29 3.00 -4.66
C TYR A 180 -4.58 3.21 -5.42
N LYS A 181 -4.67 2.60 -6.59
CA LYS A 181 -5.82 2.71 -7.48
C LYS A 181 -6.54 1.37 -7.59
N GLN A 182 -7.86 1.38 -7.40
CA GLN A 182 -8.77 0.26 -7.62
C GLN A 182 -9.96 0.70 -8.47
N GLY A 183 -10.06 0.15 -9.69
CA GLY A 183 -11.10 0.55 -10.64
C GLY A 183 -11.00 2.03 -11.02
N GLU A 184 -12.05 2.80 -10.76
CA GLU A 184 -12.08 4.25 -10.98
C GLU A 184 -11.59 5.10 -9.79
N TRP A 185 -11.30 4.47 -8.65
CA TRP A 185 -10.99 5.16 -7.40
C TRP A 185 -9.50 5.07 -7.08
N GLU A 186 -8.94 6.12 -6.48
CA GLU A 186 -7.55 6.16 -6.01
C GLU A 186 -7.42 6.90 -4.67
N ASP A 187 -6.44 6.52 -3.86
CA ASP A 187 -6.18 7.14 -2.56
C ASP A 187 -4.68 7.26 -2.27
N PRO A 188 -4.20 8.43 -1.82
CA PRO A 188 -2.85 8.58 -1.31
C PRO A 188 -2.72 7.91 0.05
N VAL A 189 -1.73 7.03 0.23
CA VAL A 189 -1.56 6.30 1.48
C VAL A 189 -0.10 6.09 1.84
N SER A 190 0.21 6.19 3.14
CA SER A 190 1.50 5.74 3.71
C SER A 190 1.50 4.29 4.20
N TYR A 191 0.37 3.58 4.11
CA TYR A 191 0.25 2.18 4.52
C TYR A 191 0.21 1.24 3.31
N THR A 192 0.55 -0.02 3.55
CA THR A 192 0.43 -1.09 2.54
C THR A 192 -1.03 -1.47 2.29
N HIS A 193 -1.34 -1.85 1.06
CA HIS A 193 -2.66 -2.28 0.60
C HIS A 193 -2.51 -3.57 -0.23
N LEU A 194 -3.51 -4.47 -0.18
CA LEU A 194 -3.51 -5.77 -0.87
C LEU A 194 -3.64 -5.70 -2.39
#